data_AF-A0A974WP38-F1
#
_entry.id   AF-A0A974WP38-F1
#
_cell.length_a   1.000
_cell.length_b   1.000
_cell.length_c   1.000
_cell.angle_alpha   90.00
_cell.angle_beta   90.00
_cell.angle_gamma   90.00
#
_symmetry.space_group_name_H-M   'P 1'
#
loop_
_entity.id
_entity.type
_entity.pdbx_description
1 polymer ?
#
loop_
_entity_poly.entity_id
_entity_poly.type
_entity_poly.pdbx_seq_one_letter_code
_entity_poly.pdbx_strand_id
1 'polypeptide(L)'
;MKIKKFLKHKITLVLAATPIIAFSASCASNPKKDDSKKINDKKDDQENTKINDVNKSDLKPKFEYEKINDVNTHVKDDKVYDLYLKANRGALNYLNLFDKQYFLDWRDQLTKYSEEDKKIISNFVNTLDGISEAKTIKDKIRVIYSWIIKNVKYPSKTNDPQFLEPIKVFREKFAICNGYSNLYKAMLNAINVPSAVIIGGTTYGAHAWNAVHDGEKWFFSDATWGVKSPQFFDKSVEDFSKDHYSTEIISSSFTEENFVFNYHYGLSIQNIINPNKNIIIPTNYKGTAISSIDFTEISQNKGIEELNIPENIWKIIGTDSVIDGKGLEFQIRNSSGGLNLKNITVAKNNEYYETLNGVLYTKGLTKLICYPSNKNDEKFELPAATNWFDEKETFTNKFIKEISVSRKNKVYYSKNNTIFFIKDNSIAFKLNR
;
A
#
# COMPACT_ATOMS: atom_id res chain seq x y z
N MET A 1 37.27 27.71 1.99
CA MET A 1 36.09 27.25 1.23
C MET A 1 35.64 25.92 1.82
N LYS A 2 34.56 25.89 2.61
CA LYS A 2 34.14 24.75 3.44
C LYS A 2 33.37 23.71 2.61
N ILE A 3 33.84 22.47 2.61
CA ILE A 3 33.21 21.31 1.97
C ILE A 3 32.07 20.80 2.87
N LYS A 4 30.83 20.78 2.35
CA LYS A 4 29.64 20.25 3.03
C LYS A 4 29.61 18.71 2.92
N LYS A 5 29.52 18.07 4.09
CA LYS A 5 29.39 16.63 4.31
C LYS A 5 27.91 16.23 4.12
N PHE A 6 27.59 15.44 3.09
CA PHE A 6 26.25 14.86 2.93
C PHE A 6 26.14 13.56 3.73
N LEU A 7 25.19 13.52 4.67
CA LEU A 7 24.82 12.33 5.43
C LEU A 7 24.07 11.33 4.52
N LYS A 8 24.62 10.12 4.38
CA LYS A 8 23.92 8.95 3.82
C LYS A 8 22.96 8.39 4.88
N HIS A 9 21.66 8.44 4.62
CA HIS A 9 20.71 7.58 5.35
C HIS A 9 20.66 6.21 4.64
N LYS A 10 21.11 5.17 5.36
CA LYS A 10 20.95 3.77 4.97
C LYS A 10 19.53 3.35 5.36
N ILE A 11 18.70 2.99 4.39
CA ILE A 11 17.46 2.26 4.62
C ILE A 11 17.83 0.77 4.66
N THR A 12 17.67 0.13 5.81
CA THR A 12 17.90 -1.29 6.00
C THR A 12 16.54 -1.99 5.92
N LEU A 13 16.26 -2.67 4.81
CA LEU A 13 15.08 -3.52 4.67
C LEU A 13 15.45 -4.92 5.20
N VAL A 14 14.89 -5.33 6.32
CA VAL A 14 15.04 -6.69 6.87
C VAL A 14 13.81 -7.49 6.45
N LEU A 15 13.97 -8.37 5.45
CA LEU A 15 13.00 -9.41 5.15
C LEU A 15 13.37 -10.65 5.97
N ALA A 16 12.64 -10.90 7.06
CA ALA A 16 12.77 -12.12 7.85
C ALA A 16 11.95 -13.24 7.20
N ALA A 17 12.63 -14.30 6.77
CA ALA A 17 12.03 -15.58 6.41
C ALA A 17 12.01 -16.49 7.66
N THR A 18 10.86 -17.04 8.03
CA THR A 18 10.77 -18.09 9.07
C THR A 18 9.62 -19.08 8.81
N PRO A 19 9.73 -20.33 9.32
CA PRO A 19 9.10 -21.52 8.75
C PRO A 19 7.69 -21.82 9.27
N ILE A 20 6.92 -22.54 8.45
CA ILE A 20 5.50 -22.90 8.65
C ILE A 20 5.38 -24.16 9.52
N ILE A 21 4.53 -24.09 10.56
CA ILE A 21 3.99 -25.27 11.27
C ILE A 21 2.54 -25.46 10.79
N ALA A 22 2.23 -26.68 10.32
CA ALA A 22 0.90 -27.07 9.86
C ALA A 22 -0.03 -27.39 11.04
N PHE A 23 -1.27 -26.92 10.98
CA PHE A 23 -2.36 -27.46 11.80
C PHE A 23 -3.61 -27.74 10.94
N SER A 24 -4.16 -28.91 11.17
CA SER A 24 -5.32 -29.52 10.53
C SER A 24 -6.64 -28.93 11.04
N ALA A 25 -7.61 -28.81 10.13
CA ALA A 25 -8.99 -28.41 10.42
C ALA A 25 -9.82 -29.57 10.98
N SER A 26 -10.82 -29.25 11.81
CA SER A 26 -12.00 -30.09 12.05
C SER A 26 -13.24 -29.20 12.22
N CYS A 27 -14.36 -29.68 11.68
CA CYS A 27 -15.60 -28.98 11.42
C CYS A 27 -16.67 -29.11 12.53
N ALA A 28 -17.64 -28.20 12.43
CA ALA A 28 -19.08 -28.31 12.79
C ALA A 28 -19.52 -28.12 14.25
N SER A 29 -20.33 -27.08 14.51
CA SER A 29 -21.81 -27.14 14.46
C SER A 29 -22.47 -25.87 15.04
N ASN A 30 -23.52 -25.39 14.34
CA ASN A 30 -24.58 -24.48 14.84
C ASN A 30 -25.62 -25.32 15.63
N PRO A 31 -26.63 -24.78 16.39
CA PRO A 31 -27.32 -23.48 16.21
C PRO A 31 -27.83 -22.77 17.51
N LYS A 32 -28.31 -21.51 17.40
CA LYS A 32 -29.73 -21.10 17.59
C LYS A 32 -29.92 -19.58 17.78
N LYS A 33 -31.06 -19.13 17.27
CA LYS A 33 -31.67 -17.78 17.29
C LYS A 33 -32.03 -17.34 18.71
N ASP A 34 -32.04 -16.01 18.93
CA ASP A 34 -33.18 -15.36 19.59
C ASP A 34 -33.32 -13.88 19.19
N ASP A 35 -34.58 -13.48 19.04
CA ASP A 35 -35.07 -12.15 18.67
C ASP A 35 -34.99 -11.16 19.84
N SER A 36 -34.76 -9.87 19.56
CA SER A 36 -35.81 -8.84 19.71
C SER A 36 -35.31 -7.38 19.82
N LYS A 37 -36.13 -6.52 19.19
CA LYS A 37 -36.51 -5.13 19.52
C LYS A 37 -35.62 -3.93 19.13
N LYS A 38 -36.15 -3.26 18.10
CA LYS A 38 -36.06 -1.83 17.76
C LYS A 38 -36.30 -0.90 18.96
N ILE A 39 -35.52 0.18 19.04
CA ILE A 39 -35.92 1.47 19.62
C ILE A 39 -35.38 2.60 18.73
N ASN A 40 -36.30 3.51 18.34
CA ASN A 40 -36.09 4.78 17.63
C ASN A 40 -35.67 5.90 18.61
N ASP A 41 -35.27 7.03 18.01
CA ASP A 41 -35.11 8.39 18.56
C ASP A 41 -33.64 8.83 18.74
N LYS A 42 -33.18 10.01 18.33
CA LYS A 42 -33.78 11.19 17.70
C LYS A 42 -32.64 11.95 17.00
N LYS A 43 -32.98 12.69 15.93
CA LYS A 43 -32.13 13.70 15.29
C LYS A 43 -32.10 14.94 16.19
N ASP A 44 -30.92 15.52 16.38
CA ASP A 44 -30.79 16.95 16.65
C ASP A 44 -29.68 17.48 15.74
N ASP A 45 -30.11 18.34 14.81
CA ASP A 45 -29.27 19.15 13.93
C ASP A 45 -28.99 20.50 14.60
N GLN A 46 -27.91 21.14 14.14
CA GLN A 46 -27.57 22.56 14.19
C GLN A 46 -26.64 23.04 15.33
N GLU A 47 -25.40 23.38 14.96
CA GLU A 47 -25.03 24.80 14.83
C GLU A 47 -23.83 24.96 13.89
N ASN A 48 -24.07 25.64 12.76
CA ASN A 48 -23.12 25.93 11.69
C ASN A 48 -22.46 27.28 11.98
N THR A 49 -21.19 27.29 12.39
CA THR A 49 -20.36 28.50 12.38
C THR A 49 -19.81 28.73 10.97
N LYS A 50 -20.31 29.78 10.31
CA LYS A 50 -19.84 30.27 9.01
C LYS A 50 -18.35 30.64 9.09
N ILE A 51 -17.51 29.86 8.42
CA ILE A 51 -16.14 30.24 8.03
C ILE A 51 -16.20 30.52 6.53
N ASN A 52 -15.58 31.61 6.08
CA ASN A 52 -15.53 32.06 4.69
C ASN A 52 -15.17 30.90 3.74
N ASP A 53 -16.18 30.35 3.04
CA ASP A 53 -16.01 29.31 2.03
C ASP A 53 -15.28 29.90 0.83
N VAL A 54 -13.98 29.62 0.72
CA VAL A 54 -13.40 29.40 -0.61
C VAL A 54 -14.32 28.37 -1.28
N ASN A 55 -14.84 28.68 -2.46
CA ASN A 55 -15.76 27.81 -3.16
C ASN A 55 -15.09 26.43 -3.27
N LYS A 56 -15.62 25.39 -2.59
CA LYS A 56 -14.94 24.08 -2.51
C LYS A 56 -14.68 23.46 -3.89
N SER A 57 -15.39 23.92 -4.91
CA SER A 57 -15.13 23.62 -6.33
C SER A 57 -13.72 24.00 -6.76
N ASP A 58 -13.18 25.11 -6.27
CA ASP A 58 -11.90 25.68 -6.72
C ASP A 58 -10.70 24.96 -6.08
N LEU A 59 -10.96 24.16 -5.03
CA LEU A 59 -9.99 23.29 -4.36
C LEU A 59 -9.99 21.85 -4.93
N LYS A 60 -10.97 21.50 -5.78
CA LYS A 60 -10.98 20.18 -6.43
C LYS A 60 -9.93 20.14 -7.54
N PRO A 61 -9.22 19.01 -7.70
CA PRO A 61 -8.26 18.85 -8.79
C PRO A 61 -8.98 18.88 -10.15
N LYS A 62 -8.37 19.49 -11.17
CA LYS A 62 -9.06 19.69 -12.47
C LYS A 62 -9.19 18.40 -13.28
N PHE A 63 -8.42 17.37 -12.93
CA PHE A 63 -8.44 16.07 -13.58
C PHE A 63 -9.51 15.12 -13.04
N GLU A 64 -10.20 15.49 -11.96
CA GLU A 64 -11.22 14.63 -11.35
C GLU A 64 -12.50 14.60 -12.19
N TYR A 65 -13.03 13.41 -12.45
CA TYR A 65 -14.26 13.22 -13.22
C TYR A 65 -15.45 13.01 -12.27
N GLU A 66 -16.64 13.46 -12.66
CA GLU A 66 -17.85 13.24 -11.84
C GLU A 66 -18.26 11.76 -11.77
N LYS A 67 -17.90 10.96 -12.79
CA LYS A 67 -18.27 9.55 -12.89
C LYS A 67 -17.06 8.63 -12.73
N ILE A 68 -17.15 7.73 -11.75
CA ILE A 68 -16.23 6.63 -11.56
C ILE A 68 -16.66 5.45 -12.46
N ASN A 69 -15.73 4.92 -13.25
CA ASN A 69 -15.91 3.78 -14.14
C ASN A 69 -15.01 2.61 -13.72
N ASP A 70 -14.90 2.37 -12.42
CA ASP A 70 -14.06 1.32 -11.86
C ASP A 70 -14.88 0.34 -11.03
N VAL A 71 -14.97 -0.90 -11.51
CA VAL A 71 -15.64 -2.01 -10.82
C VAL A 71 -14.69 -2.79 -9.91
N ASN A 72 -13.42 -2.41 -9.87
CA ASN A 72 -12.35 -3.11 -9.14
C ASN A 72 -12.03 -2.45 -7.79
N THR A 73 -12.92 -1.56 -7.32
CA THR A 73 -12.78 -0.95 -6.01
C THR A 73 -13.08 -1.96 -4.91
N HIS A 74 -12.22 -1.99 -3.90
CA HIS A 74 -12.48 -2.74 -2.70
C HIS A 74 -13.75 -2.22 -2.00
N VAL A 75 -14.53 -3.14 -1.44
CA VAL A 75 -15.65 -2.85 -0.53
C VAL A 75 -15.52 -3.69 0.73
N LYS A 76 -16.06 -3.20 1.85
CA LYS A 76 -15.71 -3.68 3.21
C LYS A 76 -15.94 -5.17 3.43
N ASP A 77 -16.94 -5.71 2.75
CA ASP A 77 -17.37 -7.11 2.88
C ASP A 77 -16.90 -8.00 1.72
N ASP A 78 -15.89 -7.56 0.96
CA ASP A 78 -15.27 -8.39 -0.08
C ASP A 78 -14.76 -9.71 0.52
N LYS A 79 -15.17 -10.82 -0.10
CA LYS A 79 -14.55 -12.12 0.18
C LYS A 79 -13.10 -12.08 -0.31
N VAL A 80 -12.25 -12.92 0.27
CA VAL A 80 -10.82 -13.00 -0.08
C VAL A 80 -10.60 -13.10 -1.59
N TYR A 81 -11.36 -13.96 -2.28
CA TYR A 81 -11.26 -14.09 -3.73
C TYR A 81 -11.64 -12.80 -4.48
N ASP A 82 -12.72 -12.14 -4.07
CA ASP A 82 -13.20 -10.91 -4.73
C ASP A 82 -12.20 -9.77 -4.52
N LEU A 83 -11.65 -9.64 -3.32
CA LEU A 83 -10.55 -8.73 -3.01
C LEU A 83 -9.35 -9.00 -3.94
N TYR A 84 -8.99 -10.27 -4.10
CA TYR A 84 -7.84 -10.67 -4.92
C TYR A 84 -8.05 -10.34 -6.39
N LEU A 85 -9.22 -10.70 -6.90
CA LEU A 85 -9.63 -10.44 -8.28
C LEU A 85 -9.64 -8.95 -8.60
N LYS A 86 -10.24 -8.15 -7.72
CA LYS A 86 -10.32 -6.70 -7.86
C LYS A 86 -8.93 -6.07 -7.88
N ALA A 87 -8.04 -6.40 -6.96
CA ALA A 87 -6.70 -5.82 -6.99
C ALA A 87 -5.86 -6.30 -8.18
N ASN A 88 -6.00 -7.54 -8.62
CA ASN A 88 -5.27 -8.00 -9.80
C ASN A 88 -5.76 -7.33 -11.09
N ARG A 89 -7.09 -7.16 -11.25
CA ARG A 89 -7.65 -6.37 -12.36
C ARG A 89 -7.27 -4.90 -12.25
N GLY A 90 -7.33 -4.32 -11.05
CA GLY A 90 -6.92 -2.96 -10.75
C GLY A 90 -5.47 -2.69 -11.14
N ALA A 91 -4.56 -3.62 -10.85
CA ALA A 91 -3.15 -3.53 -11.20
C ALA A 91 -2.94 -3.50 -12.73
N LEU A 92 -3.60 -4.38 -13.48
CA LEU A 92 -3.51 -4.37 -14.95
C LEU A 92 -4.14 -3.11 -15.56
N ASN A 93 -5.26 -2.64 -15.01
CA ASN A 93 -5.91 -1.40 -15.43
C ASN A 93 -5.04 -0.17 -15.13
N TYR A 94 -4.36 -0.16 -13.99
CA TYR A 94 -3.41 0.89 -13.63
C TYR A 94 -2.27 1.01 -14.65
N LEU A 95 -1.70 -0.11 -15.08
CA LEU A 95 -0.66 -0.14 -16.12
C LEU A 95 -1.16 0.40 -17.48
N ASN A 96 -2.48 0.45 -17.70
CA ASN A 96 -3.06 1.07 -18.88
C ASN A 96 -3.07 2.61 -18.83
N LEU A 97 -2.85 3.22 -17.67
CA LEU A 97 -2.76 4.69 -17.52
C LEU A 97 -1.45 5.27 -18.09
N PHE A 98 -0.45 4.42 -18.35
CA PHE A 98 0.87 4.82 -18.82
C PHE A 98 1.07 4.56 -20.31
N ASP A 99 1.94 5.37 -20.92
CA ASP A 99 2.62 4.98 -22.15
C ASP A 99 3.50 3.75 -21.87
N LYS A 100 3.47 2.76 -22.77
CA LYS A 100 4.19 1.49 -22.56
C LYS A 100 5.70 1.67 -22.58
N GLN A 101 6.21 2.72 -23.22
CA GLN A 101 7.63 3.09 -23.19
C GLN A 101 8.13 3.42 -21.78
N TYR A 102 7.25 3.85 -20.88
CA TYR A 102 7.59 4.10 -19.47
C TYR A 102 8.23 2.86 -18.81
N PHE A 103 7.75 1.67 -19.16
CA PHE A 103 8.20 0.41 -18.57
C PHE A 103 9.40 -0.23 -19.27
N LEU A 104 9.95 0.41 -20.29
CA LEU A 104 11.19 -0.04 -20.96
C LEU A 104 12.45 0.39 -20.20
N ASP A 105 12.31 1.27 -19.22
CA ASP A 105 13.43 1.74 -18.43
C ASP A 105 14.01 0.61 -17.56
N TRP A 106 15.33 0.52 -17.54
CA TRP A 106 16.10 -0.37 -16.69
C TRP A 106 16.29 0.26 -15.31
N ARG A 107 15.20 0.76 -14.73
CA ARG A 107 15.17 1.34 -13.38
C ARG A 107 14.17 0.57 -12.55
N ASP A 108 14.64 0.08 -11.41
CA ASP A 108 13.79 -0.36 -10.32
C ASP A 108 14.34 0.26 -9.04
N GLN A 109 13.48 0.81 -8.17
CA GLN A 109 13.93 1.38 -6.88
C GLN A 109 14.74 0.37 -6.06
N LEU A 110 14.51 -0.93 -6.25
CA LEU A 110 15.16 -2.01 -5.53
C LEU A 110 16.44 -2.54 -6.21
N THR A 111 16.73 -2.16 -7.46
CA THR A 111 17.90 -2.69 -8.18
C THR A 111 18.67 -1.64 -8.97
N LYS A 112 20.00 -1.76 -8.94
CA LYS A 112 20.91 -0.94 -9.75
C LYS A 112 21.40 -1.76 -10.94
N TYR A 113 21.46 -1.11 -12.09
CA TYR A 113 22.02 -1.68 -13.31
C TYR A 113 23.21 -0.83 -13.75
N SER A 114 24.39 -1.43 -13.83
CA SER A 114 25.48 -0.79 -14.57
C SER A 114 25.24 -0.98 -16.08
N GLU A 115 25.77 -0.08 -16.91
CA GLU A 115 25.70 -0.23 -18.38
C GLU A 115 26.35 -1.54 -18.85
N GLU A 116 27.39 -2.01 -18.15
CA GLU A 116 28.02 -3.30 -18.42
C GLU A 116 27.08 -4.47 -18.13
N ASP A 117 26.35 -4.45 -17.01
CA ASP A 117 25.37 -5.50 -16.67
C ASP A 117 24.25 -5.57 -17.72
N LYS A 118 23.76 -4.41 -18.16
CA LYS A 118 22.75 -4.33 -19.24
C LYS A 118 23.27 -4.97 -20.52
N LYS A 119 24.52 -4.69 -20.90
CA LYS A 119 25.16 -5.25 -22.10
C LYS A 119 25.32 -6.76 -22.01
N ILE A 120 25.77 -7.29 -20.87
CA ILE A 120 25.93 -8.74 -20.65
C ILE A 120 24.59 -9.46 -20.81
N ILE A 121 23.56 -8.98 -20.12
CA ILE A 121 22.22 -9.58 -20.18
C ILE A 121 21.66 -9.46 -21.61
N SER A 122 21.81 -8.30 -22.25
CA SER A 122 21.27 -8.09 -23.60
C SER A 122 21.94 -8.97 -24.65
N ASN A 123 23.27 -9.09 -24.60
CA ASN A 123 24.00 -9.99 -25.49
C ASN A 123 23.54 -11.44 -25.32
N PHE A 124 23.37 -11.88 -24.07
CA PHE A 124 22.88 -13.23 -23.80
C PHE A 124 21.47 -13.45 -24.37
N VAL A 125 20.53 -12.55 -24.09
CA VAL A 125 19.14 -12.67 -24.56
C VAL A 125 19.08 -12.70 -26.08
N ASN A 126 19.87 -11.89 -26.77
CA ASN A 126 19.91 -11.86 -28.23
C ASN A 126 20.50 -13.14 -28.86
N THR A 127 21.24 -13.94 -28.09
CA THR A 127 21.77 -15.25 -28.52
C THR A 127 21.00 -16.45 -27.94
N LEU A 128 19.90 -16.20 -27.23
CA LEU A 128 19.14 -17.24 -26.57
C LEU A 128 18.42 -18.11 -27.60
N ASP A 129 18.64 -19.43 -27.54
CA ASP A 129 18.00 -20.38 -28.45
C ASP A 129 16.47 -20.24 -28.45
N GLY A 130 15.87 -20.14 -29.65
CA GLY A 130 14.44 -19.90 -29.85
C GLY A 130 14.02 -18.42 -29.93
N ILE A 131 14.88 -17.46 -29.56
CA ILE A 131 14.50 -16.04 -29.53
C ILE A 131 14.32 -15.44 -30.93
N SER A 132 15.14 -15.86 -31.89
CA SER A 132 15.10 -15.43 -33.30
C SER A 132 13.96 -16.08 -34.07
N GLU A 133 13.57 -17.29 -33.68
CA GLU A 133 12.51 -18.10 -34.31
C GLU A 133 11.11 -17.72 -33.77
N ALA A 134 11.05 -17.07 -32.61
CA ALA A 134 9.81 -16.62 -31.99
C ALA A 134 9.07 -15.59 -32.87
N LYS A 135 7.84 -15.94 -33.27
CA LYS A 135 7.04 -15.17 -34.24
C LYS A 135 6.34 -13.96 -33.62
N THR A 136 5.97 -14.06 -32.34
CA THR A 136 5.25 -13.01 -31.62
C THR A 136 6.08 -12.49 -30.45
N ILE A 137 5.75 -11.29 -29.95
CA ILE A 137 6.34 -10.77 -28.71
C ILE A 137 6.08 -11.76 -27.57
N LYS A 138 4.87 -12.31 -27.47
CA LYS A 138 4.50 -13.33 -26.49
C LYS A 138 5.38 -14.57 -26.54
N ASP A 139 5.75 -15.04 -27.73
CA ASP A 139 6.65 -16.19 -27.88
C ASP A 139 8.06 -15.85 -27.39
N LYS A 140 8.56 -14.64 -27.67
CA LYS A 140 9.85 -14.16 -27.13
C LYS A 140 9.85 -14.10 -25.60
N ILE A 141 8.76 -13.58 -25.03
CA ILE A 141 8.56 -13.57 -23.57
C ILE A 141 8.59 -15.01 -23.04
N ARG A 142 7.89 -15.95 -23.69
CA ARG A 142 7.86 -17.37 -23.29
C ARG A 142 9.23 -18.04 -23.36
N VAL A 143 10.06 -17.72 -24.36
CA VAL A 143 11.44 -18.22 -24.46
C VAL A 143 12.26 -17.77 -23.24
N ILE A 144 12.22 -16.48 -22.91
CA ILE A 144 12.92 -15.93 -21.74
C ILE A 144 12.40 -16.55 -20.44
N TYR A 145 11.07 -16.60 -20.27
CA TYR A 145 10.43 -17.23 -19.12
C TYR A 145 10.89 -18.67 -18.93
N SER A 146 10.82 -19.47 -20.00
CA SER A 146 11.19 -20.89 -20.00
C SER A 146 12.65 -21.09 -19.62
N TRP A 147 13.54 -20.20 -20.08
CA TRP A 147 14.94 -20.24 -19.67
C TRP A 147 15.10 -19.93 -18.18
N ILE A 148 14.42 -18.91 -17.65
CA ILE A 148 14.54 -18.55 -16.23
C ILE A 148 14.08 -19.69 -15.34
N ILE A 149 12.88 -20.25 -15.58
CA ILE A 149 12.31 -21.31 -14.72
C ILE A 149 13.12 -22.61 -14.76
N LYS A 150 13.86 -22.86 -15.85
CA LYS A 150 14.72 -24.03 -16.02
C LYS A 150 16.09 -23.85 -15.36
N ASN A 151 16.61 -22.62 -15.34
CA ASN A 151 18.01 -22.36 -14.99
C ASN A 151 18.20 -21.72 -13.62
N VAL A 152 17.23 -20.99 -13.08
CA VAL A 152 17.33 -20.34 -11.77
C VAL A 152 16.70 -21.23 -10.71
N LYS A 153 17.32 -21.29 -9.52
CA LYS A 153 16.89 -22.11 -8.39
C LYS A 153 16.43 -21.26 -7.23
N TYR A 154 15.37 -21.72 -6.57
CA TYR A 154 14.90 -21.14 -5.32
C TYR A 154 15.72 -21.68 -4.15
N PRO A 155 16.23 -20.82 -3.24
CA PRO A 155 16.94 -21.22 -2.03
C PRO A 155 16.11 -22.18 -1.18
N SER A 156 16.67 -23.34 -0.85
CA SER A 156 16.01 -24.41 -0.08
C SER A 156 16.70 -24.70 1.25
N LYS A 157 17.98 -24.34 1.36
CA LYS A 157 18.81 -24.47 2.56
C LYS A 157 19.08 -23.11 3.18
N THR A 158 19.36 -23.08 4.47
CA THR A 158 19.62 -21.85 5.23
C THR A 158 20.79 -21.02 4.68
N ASN A 159 21.78 -21.68 4.09
CA ASN A 159 22.97 -21.04 3.53
C ASN A 159 22.91 -20.83 2.01
N ASP A 160 21.80 -21.20 1.36
CA ASP A 160 21.64 -20.94 -0.07
C ASP A 160 21.58 -19.41 -0.31
N PRO A 161 22.25 -18.89 -1.34
CA PRO A 161 22.30 -17.46 -1.58
C PRO A 161 20.95 -16.91 -2.06
N GLN A 162 20.58 -15.74 -1.57
CA GLN A 162 19.29 -15.08 -1.87
C GLN A 162 19.51 -13.81 -2.68
N PHE A 163 19.90 -13.97 -3.96
CA PHE A 163 20.21 -12.80 -4.79
C PHE A 163 18.95 -12.06 -5.26
N LEU A 164 19.05 -10.74 -5.28
CA LEU A 164 18.02 -9.81 -5.80
C LEU A 164 18.47 -9.09 -7.07
N GLU A 165 19.78 -8.86 -7.19
CA GLU A 165 20.40 -8.14 -8.30
C GLU A 165 20.39 -9.00 -9.57
N PRO A 166 19.82 -8.52 -10.69
CA PRO A 166 19.67 -9.31 -11.92
C PRO A 166 20.97 -9.96 -12.40
N ILE A 167 22.09 -9.24 -12.38
CA ILE A 167 23.37 -9.81 -12.83
C ILE A 167 23.87 -10.95 -11.92
N LYS A 168 23.61 -10.86 -10.61
CA LYS A 168 23.97 -11.94 -9.67
C LYS A 168 23.08 -13.15 -9.87
N VAL A 169 21.76 -12.94 -10.02
CA VAL A 169 20.85 -14.05 -10.35
C VAL A 169 21.24 -14.68 -11.68
N PHE A 170 21.57 -13.87 -12.68
CA PHE A 170 22.00 -14.33 -14.00
C PHE A 170 23.27 -15.18 -13.94
N ARG A 171 24.27 -14.80 -13.14
CA ARG A 171 25.54 -15.56 -13.04
C ARG A 171 25.43 -16.78 -12.13
N GLU A 172 24.87 -16.59 -10.95
CA GLU A 172 24.89 -17.57 -9.86
C GLU A 172 23.69 -18.53 -9.90
N LYS A 173 22.63 -18.19 -10.63
CA LYS A 173 21.44 -19.03 -10.83
C LYS A 173 20.65 -19.32 -9.54
N PHE A 174 20.70 -18.42 -8.57
CA PHE A 174 19.89 -18.48 -7.34
C PHE A 174 19.16 -17.16 -7.11
N ALA A 175 17.90 -17.22 -6.67
CA ALA A 175 17.12 -16.05 -6.31
C ALA A 175 15.93 -16.40 -5.41
N ILE A 176 15.47 -15.43 -4.61
CA ILE A 176 14.10 -15.44 -4.08
C ILE A 176 13.17 -14.71 -5.06
N CYS A 177 11.86 -14.72 -4.81
CA CYS A 177 10.84 -14.24 -5.78
C CYS A 177 11.12 -12.86 -6.40
N ASN A 178 11.62 -11.91 -5.61
CA ASN A 178 11.99 -10.58 -6.08
C ASN A 178 13.20 -10.65 -7.05
N GLY A 179 14.21 -11.47 -6.78
CA GLY A 179 15.34 -11.69 -7.69
C GLY A 179 14.95 -12.36 -9.01
N TYR A 180 14.00 -13.31 -9.00
CA TYR A 180 13.40 -13.84 -10.22
C TYR A 180 12.75 -12.74 -11.03
N SER A 181 11.92 -11.92 -10.38
CA SER A 181 11.15 -10.86 -11.02
C SER A 181 12.04 -9.77 -11.63
N ASN A 182 13.14 -9.43 -10.94
CA ASN A 182 14.11 -8.45 -11.41
C ASN A 182 14.92 -8.97 -12.60
N LEU A 183 15.41 -10.22 -12.55
CA LEU A 183 16.09 -10.82 -13.70
C LEU A 183 15.15 -10.92 -14.91
N TYR A 184 13.91 -11.32 -14.69
CA TYR A 184 12.95 -11.44 -15.76
C TYR A 184 12.66 -10.10 -16.42
N LYS A 185 12.39 -9.04 -15.64
CA LYS A 185 12.28 -7.67 -16.16
C LYS A 185 13.53 -7.24 -16.93
N ALA A 186 14.74 -7.51 -16.40
CA ALA A 186 15.99 -7.16 -17.06
C ALA A 186 16.12 -7.84 -18.44
N MET A 187 15.82 -9.14 -18.53
CA MET A 187 15.86 -9.87 -19.79
C MET A 187 14.79 -9.40 -20.78
N LEU A 188 13.61 -9.01 -20.30
CA LEU A 188 12.54 -8.45 -21.14
C LEU A 188 12.88 -7.06 -21.67
N ASN A 189 13.46 -6.20 -20.83
CA ASN A 189 13.91 -4.88 -21.25
C ASN A 189 15.01 -4.98 -22.34
N ALA A 190 15.85 -6.03 -22.34
CA ALA A 190 16.86 -6.25 -23.38
C ALA A 190 16.29 -6.41 -24.79
N ILE A 191 15.02 -6.82 -24.91
CA ILE A 191 14.31 -6.96 -26.19
C ILE A 191 13.15 -5.97 -26.31
N ASN A 192 13.19 -4.86 -25.55
CA ASN A 192 12.20 -3.79 -25.53
C ASN A 192 10.77 -4.27 -25.24
N VAL A 193 10.61 -5.23 -24.32
CA VAL A 193 9.28 -5.65 -23.86
C VAL A 193 8.91 -4.90 -22.57
N PRO A 194 7.82 -4.12 -22.57
CA PRO A 194 7.32 -3.45 -21.37
C PRO A 194 6.97 -4.45 -20.27
N SER A 195 7.52 -4.24 -19.08
CA SER A 195 7.25 -5.08 -17.91
C SER A 195 7.36 -4.29 -16.61
N ALA A 196 6.58 -4.69 -15.61
CA ALA A 196 6.62 -4.13 -14.27
C ALA A 196 6.80 -5.24 -13.23
N VAL A 197 7.49 -4.95 -12.14
CA VAL A 197 7.57 -5.84 -10.97
C VAL A 197 6.40 -5.54 -10.05
N ILE A 198 5.69 -6.58 -9.66
CA ILE A 198 4.53 -6.54 -8.77
C ILE A 198 4.97 -7.10 -7.42
N ILE A 199 4.67 -6.37 -6.35
CA ILE A 199 4.73 -6.87 -4.98
C ILE A 199 3.32 -7.19 -4.53
N GLY A 200 3.17 -8.32 -3.84
CA GLY A 200 1.87 -8.77 -3.39
C GLY A 200 1.92 -9.87 -2.35
N GLY A 201 0.75 -10.44 -2.09
CA GLY A 201 0.58 -11.61 -1.24
C GLY A 201 0.20 -12.83 -2.06
N THR A 202 0.50 -14.00 -1.49
CA THR A 202 -0.06 -15.27 -1.92
C THR A 202 -0.67 -16.01 -0.74
N THR A 203 -1.29 -17.17 -0.98
CA THR A 203 -1.70 -18.11 0.08
C THR A 203 -0.54 -18.60 0.96
N TYR A 204 0.71 -18.35 0.55
CA TYR A 204 1.93 -18.74 1.28
C TYR A 204 2.71 -17.54 1.87
N GLY A 205 2.17 -16.32 1.76
CA GLY A 205 2.80 -15.10 2.28
C GLY A 205 3.24 -14.12 1.19
N ALA A 206 4.08 -13.16 1.57
CA ALA A 206 4.55 -12.11 0.67
C ALA A 206 5.30 -12.69 -0.54
N HIS A 207 5.06 -12.11 -1.71
CA HIS A 207 5.57 -12.63 -2.98
C HIS A 207 5.80 -11.50 -4.00
N ALA A 208 6.54 -11.83 -5.07
CA ALA A 208 6.82 -10.92 -6.17
C ALA A 208 6.76 -11.65 -7.50
N TRP A 209 6.20 -11.00 -8.52
CA TRP A 209 6.09 -11.50 -9.89
C TRP A 209 6.12 -10.35 -10.89
N ASN A 210 5.91 -10.62 -12.18
CA ASN A 210 5.86 -9.58 -13.22
C ASN A 210 4.47 -9.43 -13.82
N ALA A 211 4.12 -8.20 -14.18
CA ALA A 211 3.17 -7.92 -15.24
C ALA A 211 3.96 -7.64 -16.52
N VAL A 212 3.59 -8.26 -17.64
CA VAL A 212 4.29 -8.15 -18.92
C VAL A 212 3.30 -7.79 -20.01
N HIS A 213 3.71 -6.95 -20.96
CA HIS A 213 2.89 -6.56 -22.11
C HIS A 213 3.26 -7.37 -23.34
N ASP A 214 2.33 -8.15 -23.92
CA ASP A 214 2.59 -8.97 -25.12
C ASP A 214 2.45 -8.23 -26.46
N GLY A 215 2.20 -6.93 -26.41
CA GLY A 215 1.93 -6.08 -27.58
C GLY A 215 0.45 -5.75 -27.74
N GLU A 216 -0.43 -6.56 -27.15
CA GLU A 216 -1.88 -6.34 -27.17
C GLU A 216 -2.43 -6.04 -25.77
N LYS A 217 -1.95 -6.78 -24.75
CA LYS A 217 -2.44 -6.64 -23.37
C LYS A 217 -1.34 -6.85 -22.34
N TRP A 218 -1.60 -6.33 -21.15
CA TRP A 218 -0.88 -6.71 -19.94
C TRP A 218 -1.40 -8.06 -19.41
N PHE A 219 -0.48 -8.90 -18.93
CA PHE A 219 -0.80 -10.15 -18.24
C PHE A 219 0.20 -10.43 -17.12
N PHE A 220 -0.19 -11.26 -16.14
CA PHE A 220 0.71 -11.69 -15.08
C PHE A 220 1.56 -12.89 -15.49
N SER A 221 2.83 -12.85 -15.11
CA SER A 221 3.80 -13.93 -15.34
C SER A 221 4.68 -14.08 -14.10
N ASP A 222 4.51 -15.21 -13.40
CA ASP A 222 5.33 -15.54 -12.23
C ASP A 222 6.35 -16.63 -12.59
N ALA A 223 7.62 -16.22 -12.70
CA ALA A 223 8.73 -17.12 -12.96
C ALA A 223 9.09 -17.98 -11.74
N THR A 224 8.79 -17.52 -10.52
CA THR A 224 9.10 -18.24 -9.29
C THR A 224 8.23 -19.49 -9.15
N TRP A 225 6.91 -19.34 -9.24
CA TRP A 225 6.00 -20.49 -9.23
C TRP A 225 6.01 -21.24 -10.56
N GLY A 226 6.46 -20.58 -11.62
CA GLY A 226 6.78 -21.17 -12.92
C GLY A 226 7.73 -22.36 -12.86
N VAL A 227 8.69 -22.36 -11.92
CA VAL A 227 9.60 -23.49 -11.67
C VAL A 227 8.83 -24.77 -11.35
N LYS A 228 7.77 -24.67 -10.55
CA LYS A 228 6.91 -25.82 -10.20
C LYS A 228 5.84 -26.08 -11.25
N SER A 229 5.33 -25.03 -11.90
CA SER A 229 4.20 -25.12 -12.82
C SER A 229 4.31 -24.06 -13.92
N PRO A 230 4.78 -24.42 -15.13
CA PRO A 230 4.99 -23.46 -16.22
C PRO A 230 3.75 -22.67 -16.65
N GLN A 231 2.55 -23.12 -16.27
CA GLN A 231 1.29 -22.42 -16.48
C GLN A 231 1.19 -21.07 -15.75
N PHE A 232 2.10 -20.72 -14.82
CA PHE A 232 2.16 -19.36 -14.25
C PHE A 232 2.67 -18.30 -15.24
N PHE A 233 2.78 -18.67 -16.52
CA PHE A 233 2.88 -17.77 -17.66
C PHE A 233 1.48 -17.47 -18.24
N ASP A 234 1.01 -16.23 -18.13
CA ASP A 234 -0.27 -15.77 -18.72
C ASP A 234 -1.49 -16.60 -18.28
N LYS A 235 -1.61 -16.86 -16.97
CA LYS A 235 -2.89 -17.32 -16.41
C LYS A 235 -3.96 -16.25 -16.60
N SER A 236 -5.21 -16.69 -16.73
CA SER A 236 -6.35 -15.79 -16.58
C SER A 236 -6.27 -15.05 -15.25
N VAL A 237 -6.76 -13.81 -15.20
CA VAL A 237 -6.73 -13.02 -13.96
C VAL A 237 -7.59 -13.70 -12.90
N GLU A 238 -8.68 -14.35 -13.32
CA GLU A 238 -9.59 -15.11 -12.47
C GLU A 238 -8.89 -16.31 -11.80
N ASP A 239 -8.06 -17.05 -12.54
CA ASP A 239 -7.30 -18.18 -12.00
C ASP A 239 -6.11 -17.72 -11.17
N PHE A 240 -5.41 -16.67 -11.61
CA PHE A 240 -4.28 -16.09 -10.87
C PHE A 240 -4.74 -15.52 -9.52
N SER A 241 -5.96 -14.99 -9.44
CA SER A 241 -6.54 -14.43 -8.21
C SER A 241 -7.00 -15.47 -7.19
N LYS A 242 -6.90 -16.77 -7.50
CA LYS A 242 -7.15 -17.83 -6.51
C LYS A 242 -6.05 -17.89 -5.46
N ASP A 243 -4.83 -17.49 -5.82
CA ASP A 243 -3.65 -17.63 -4.98
C ASP A 243 -2.72 -16.41 -4.95
N HIS A 244 -2.92 -15.40 -5.80
CA HIS A 244 -2.13 -14.16 -5.82
C HIS A 244 -2.98 -12.90 -5.61
N TYR A 245 -2.39 -11.89 -4.97
CA TYR A 245 -3.00 -10.60 -4.69
C TYR A 245 -2.01 -9.45 -4.86
N SER A 246 -2.20 -8.63 -5.88
CA SER A 246 -1.34 -7.47 -6.17
C SER A 246 -1.52 -6.37 -5.12
N THR A 247 -0.44 -5.94 -4.47
CA THR A 247 -0.49 -4.81 -3.52
C THR A 247 0.22 -3.57 -4.05
N GLU A 248 1.36 -3.72 -4.74
CA GLU A 248 2.16 -2.60 -5.22
C GLU A 248 2.76 -2.90 -6.60
N ILE A 249 2.95 -1.85 -7.41
CA ILE A 249 3.70 -1.93 -8.67
C ILE A 249 4.92 -1.02 -8.54
N ILE A 250 6.10 -1.62 -8.59
CA ILE A 250 7.34 -0.90 -8.31
C ILE A 250 7.69 0.06 -9.44
N SER A 251 8.27 1.22 -9.08
CA SER A 251 8.74 2.24 -10.04
C SER A 251 7.68 2.69 -11.02
N SER A 252 6.42 2.74 -10.57
CA SER A 252 5.28 3.10 -11.42
C SER A 252 4.61 4.37 -10.90
N SER A 253 5.36 5.45 -10.70
CA SER A 253 4.77 6.72 -10.24
C SER A 253 4.61 7.72 -11.38
N PHE A 254 3.52 8.48 -11.36
CA PHE A 254 3.32 9.62 -12.24
C PHE A 254 2.77 10.81 -11.47
N THR A 255 2.84 12.00 -12.05
CA THR A 255 2.35 13.23 -11.42
C THR A 255 1.30 13.87 -12.30
N GLU A 256 0.18 14.25 -11.70
CA GLU A 256 -0.84 15.08 -12.32
C GLU A 256 -1.12 16.26 -11.39
N GLU A 257 -1.02 17.48 -11.92
CA GLU A 257 -1.02 18.72 -11.13
C GLU A 257 -0.01 18.64 -9.96
N ASN A 258 -0.49 18.62 -8.72
CA ASN A 258 0.30 18.49 -7.49
C ASN A 258 0.29 17.08 -6.89
N PHE A 259 -0.47 16.13 -7.44
CA PHE A 259 -0.60 14.79 -6.88
C PHE A 259 0.37 13.82 -7.55
N VAL A 260 1.16 13.12 -6.74
CA VAL A 260 1.99 12.00 -7.17
C VAL A 260 1.21 10.72 -6.93
N PHE A 261 0.93 9.99 -8.00
CA PHE A 261 0.22 8.73 -7.98
C PHE A 261 1.19 7.56 -8.02
N ASN A 262 0.82 6.46 -7.37
CA ASN A 262 1.41 5.13 -7.56
C ASN A 262 0.31 4.05 -7.51
N TYR A 263 0.69 2.78 -7.66
CA TYR A 263 -0.19 1.67 -7.31
C TYR A 263 0.21 1.11 -5.94
N HIS A 264 -0.62 1.29 -4.93
CA HIS A 264 -0.43 0.74 -3.59
C HIS A 264 -1.79 0.49 -2.94
N TYR A 265 -2.27 -0.76 -2.93
CA TYR A 265 -3.66 -1.12 -2.60
C TYR A 265 -4.70 -0.50 -3.55
N GLY A 266 -4.36 -0.49 -4.84
CA GLY A 266 -5.09 0.17 -5.92
C GLY A 266 -4.43 1.49 -6.34
N LEU A 267 -5.14 2.33 -7.10
CA LEU A 267 -4.63 3.65 -7.47
C LEU A 267 -4.52 4.52 -6.21
N SER A 268 -3.29 4.95 -5.91
CA SER A 268 -2.92 5.55 -4.64
C SER A 268 -2.36 6.95 -4.85
N ILE A 269 -2.58 7.85 -3.89
CA ILE A 269 -1.81 9.10 -3.80
C ILE A 269 -0.60 8.86 -2.91
N GLN A 270 0.58 8.84 -3.53
CA GLN A 270 1.86 8.66 -2.87
C GLN A 270 2.32 9.94 -2.15
N ASN A 271 2.16 11.10 -2.79
CA ASN A 271 2.65 12.38 -2.25
C ASN A 271 1.90 13.55 -2.88
N ILE A 272 2.03 14.74 -2.28
CA ILE A 272 1.48 15.99 -2.79
C ILE A 272 2.59 17.04 -2.84
N ILE A 273 2.97 17.46 -4.04
CA ILE A 273 4.06 18.40 -4.30
C ILE A 273 3.53 19.83 -4.24
N ASN A 274 4.22 20.73 -3.52
CA ASN A 274 3.82 22.14 -3.38
C ASN A 274 2.32 22.31 -3.02
N PRO A 275 1.82 21.66 -1.97
CA PRO A 275 0.40 21.66 -1.69
C PRO A 275 -0.10 23.03 -1.25
N ASN A 276 -1.36 23.30 -1.56
CA ASN A 276 -2.15 24.31 -0.88
C ASN A 276 -2.34 23.94 0.60
N LYS A 277 -2.72 24.93 1.42
CA LYS A 277 -3.01 24.71 2.85
C LYS A 277 -4.17 23.75 3.07
N ASN A 278 -5.21 23.84 2.24
CA ASN A 278 -6.36 22.94 2.27
C ASN A 278 -6.29 22.02 1.05
N ILE A 279 -6.27 20.73 1.31
CA ILE A 279 -6.23 19.67 0.31
C ILE A 279 -7.52 18.86 0.35
N ILE A 280 -8.14 18.70 -0.81
CA ILE A 280 -9.18 17.71 -1.04
C ILE A 280 -8.52 16.56 -1.81
N ILE A 281 -8.54 15.37 -1.21
CA ILE A 281 -8.09 14.16 -1.91
C ILE A 281 -9.12 13.84 -3.01
N PRO A 282 -8.72 13.72 -4.28
CA PRO A 282 -9.62 13.40 -5.37
C PRO A 282 -10.24 12.01 -5.23
N THR A 283 -11.43 11.82 -5.79
CA THR A 283 -12.11 10.51 -5.78
C THR A 283 -11.60 9.56 -6.88
N ASN A 284 -11.11 10.10 -8.01
CA ASN A 284 -10.68 9.30 -9.15
C ASN A 284 -9.69 10.04 -10.06
N TYR A 285 -9.02 9.28 -10.92
CA TYR A 285 -8.24 9.79 -12.04
C TYR A 285 -8.58 8.99 -13.30
N LYS A 286 -9.03 9.68 -14.36
CA LYS A 286 -9.47 9.07 -15.62
C LYS A 286 -10.53 7.97 -15.44
N GLY A 287 -11.43 8.17 -14.48
CA GLY A 287 -12.50 7.21 -14.15
C GLY A 287 -12.05 6.02 -13.28
N THR A 288 -10.75 5.86 -13.00
CA THR A 288 -10.23 4.88 -12.04
C THR A 288 -10.31 5.45 -10.63
N ALA A 289 -10.94 4.73 -9.70
CA ALA A 289 -11.10 5.24 -8.34
C ALA A 289 -9.76 5.28 -7.60
N ILE A 290 -9.53 6.35 -6.85
CA ILE A 290 -8.36 6.45 -5.96
C ILE A 290 -8.71 5.69 -4.69
N SER A 291 -8.09 4.56 -4.43
CA SER A 291 -8.53 3.66 -3.37
C SER A 291 -7.75 3.84 -2.07
N SER A 292 -6.62 4.54 -2.14
CA SER A 292 -5.67 4.63 -1.03
C SER A 292 -4.85 5.92 -1.05
N ILE A 293 -4.27 6.22 0.12
CA ILE A 293 -3.32 7.32 0.30
C ILE A 293 -2.12 6.85 1.13
N ASP A 294 -0.91 7.23 0.71
CA ASP A 294 0.29 7.08 1.51
C ASP A 294 0.42 8.22 2.50
N PHE A 295 0.02 7.94 3.74
CA PHE A 295 0.03 8.92 4.80
C PHE A 295 1.43 9.18 5.33
N THR A 296 2.43 8.34 5.03
CA THR A 296 3.80 8.53 5.48
C THR A 296 4.37 9.83 4.92
N GLU A 297 4.24 10.04 3.62
CA GLU A 297 4.75 11.22 2.93
C GLU A 297 3.81 12.43 3.14
N ILE A 298 2.50 12.22 3.03
CA ILE A 298 1.50 13.28 3.18
C ILE A 298 1.54 13.89 4.59
N SER A 299 1.65 13.05 5.63
CA SER A 299 1.70 13.53 7.02
C SER A 299 3.01 14.21 7.39
N GLN A 300 4.06 14.14 6.56
CA GLN A 300 5.30 14.90 6.73
C GLN A 300 5.28 16.24 5.98
N ASN A 301 4.24 16.49 5.18
CA ASN A 301 4.16 17.69 4.38
C ASN A 301 3.95 18.95 5.24
N LYS A 302 4.80 19.96 5.04
CA LYS A 302 4.76 21.21 5.81
C LYS A 302 3.79 22.25 5.24
N GLY A 303 3.29 22.08 4.02
CA GLY A 303 2.35 23.00 3.40
C GLY A 303 0.89 22.72 3.76
N ILE A 304 0.56 21.48 4.13
CA ILE A 304 -0.82 21.06 4.40
C ILE A 304 -1.22 21.42 5.83
N GLU A 305 -2.30 22.18 5.97
CA GLU A 305 -2.95 22.51 7.24
C GLU A 305 -4.28 21.76 7.41
N GLU A 306 -4.99 21.47 6.31
CA GLU A 306 -6.27 20.76 6.31
C GLU A 306 -6.28 19.68 5.22
N LEU A 307 -6.74 18.48 5.58
CA LEU A 307 -6.86 17.34 4.68
C LEU A 307 -8.28 16.79 4.68
N ASN A 308 -8.89 16.68 3.50
CA ASN A 308 -10.24 16.12 3.32
C ASN A 308 -10.15 14.78 2.59
N ILE A 309 -10.57 13.70 3.25
CA ILE A 309 -10.49 12.32 2.76
C ILE A 309 -11.88 11.90 2.22
N PRO A 310 -12.00 11.46 0.95
CA PRO A 310 -13.28 11.08 0.37
C PRO A 310 -13.71 9.66 0.76
N GLU A 311 -14.89 9.27 0.29
CA GLU A 311 -15.57 8.02 0.62
C GLU A 311 -14.86 6.76 0.12
N ASN A 312 -14.15 6.86 -1.00
CA ASN A 312 -13.52 5.76 -1.73
C ASN A 312 -12.14 5.34 -1.16
N ILE A 313 -11.62 6.09 -0.18
CA ILE A 313 -10.39 5.70 0.52
C ILE A 313 -10.71 4.59 1.51
N TRP A 314 -10.36 3.37 1.14
CA TRP A 314 -10.46 2.20 2.03
C TRP A 314 -9.15 1.91 2.75
N LYS A 315 -8.03 2.45 2.22
CA LYS A 315 -6.70 2.20 2.76
C LYS A 315 -5.89 3.48 2.95
N ILE A 316 -5.50 3.73 4.19
CA ILE A 316 -4.49 4.72 4.56
C ILE A 316 -3.21 3.95 4.94
N ILE A 317 -2.12 4.21 4.24
CA ILE A 317 -0.83 3.52 4.39
C ILE A 317 0.07 4.31 5.37
N GLY A 318 0.79 3.60 6.24
CA GLY A 318 1.76 4.16 7.19
C GLY A 318 2.82 3.12 7.60
N THR A 319 3.93 3.58 8.17
CA THR A 319 5.17 2.78 8.35
C THR A 319 5.11 1.75 9.48
N ASP A 320 4.56 0.57 9.20
CA ASP A 320 5.18 -0.75 9.42
C ASP A 320 4.13 -1.86 9.43
N SER A 321 4.49 -2.98 8.81
CA SER A 321 3.76 -4.24 8.88
C SER A 321 3.83 -4.81 10.31
N VAL A 322 2.69 -4.99 10.97
CA VAL A 322 2.58 -6.02 12.01
C VAL A 322 1.91 -7.22 11.37
N ILE A 323 2.69 -8.27 11.16
CA ILE A 323 2.14 -9.60 10.95
C ILE A 323 1.61 -10.03 12.31
N ASP A 324 0.32 -9.86 12.55
CA ASP A 324 -0.34 -10.71 13.53
C ASP A 324 -0.73 -12.02 12.82
N GLY A 325 -0.80 -13.11 13.58
CA GLY A 325 -1.13 -14.44 13.05
C GLY A 325 -2.57 -14.59 12.53
N LYS A 326 -3.28 -13.48 12.27
CA LYS A 326 -4.67 -13.44 11.76
C LYS A 326 -4.82 -12.64 10.46
N GLY A 327 -3.76 -11.99 9.97
CA GLY A 327 -3.76 -11.32 8.67
C GLY A 327 -3.40 -9.85 8.76
N LEU A 328 -2.55 -9.42 7.84
CA LEU A 328 -2.06 -8.07 7.56
C LEU A 328 -2.84 -6.91 8.24
N GLU A 329 -2.38 -6.44 9.40
CA GLU A 329 -2.72 -5.10 9.90
C GLU A 329 -1.56 -4.14 9.61
N PHE A 330 -1.86 -3.04 8.93
CA PHE A 330 -0.88 -1.97 8.66
C PHE A 330 -0.97 -0.95 9.79
N GLN A 331 0.15 -0.69 10.46
CA GLN A 331 0.22 0.44 11.38
C GLN A 331 0.12 1.73 10.58
N ILE A 332 -0.70 2.66 11.05
CA ILE A 332 -0.54 4.06 10.67
C ILE A 332 0.28 4.64 11.81
N ARG A 333 1.59 4.78 11.59
CA ARG A 333 2.40 5.66 12.43
C ARG A 333 2.00 7.07 12.09
N ASN A 334 1.64 7.85 13.10
CA ASN A 334 1.72 9.30 12.95
C ASN A 334 3.17 9.61 12.61
N SER A 335 3.46 10.16 11.44
CA SER A 335 4.84 10.54 11.21
C SER A 335 5.11 11.73 12.14
N SER A 336 5.98 11.56 13.14
CA SER A 336 6.57 12.65 13.92
C SER A 336 7.32 13.60 12.99
N GLY A 337 6.62 14.47 12.26
CA GLY A 337 7.32 15.28 11.26
C GLY A 337 6.56 16.34 10.44
N GLY A 338 5.26 16.23 10.18
CA GLY A 338 4.56 17.25 9.39
C GLY A 338 4.05 18.38 10.25
N LEU A 339 4.87 19.41 10.44
CA LEU A 339 4.73 20.43 11.48
C LEU A 339 3.48 21.33 11.42
N ASN A 340 2.55 21.15 10.47
CA ASN A 340 1.46 22.12 10.23
C ASN A 340 0.04 21.57 10.11
N LEU A 341 -0.20 20.26 10.11
CA LEU A 341 -1.56 19.72 9.98
C LEU A 341 -2.42 20.07 11.21
N LYS A 342 -3.56 20.73 10.98
CA LYS A 342 -4.49 21.21 12.02
C LYS A 342 -5.79 20.42 12.05
N ASN A 343 -6.24 19.93 10.89
CA ASN A 343 -7.56 19.33 10.75
C ASN A 343 -7.56 18.22 9.68
N ILE A 344 -8.22 17.11 10.00
CA ILE A 344 -8.52 16.04 9.04
C ILE A 344 -10.03 15.83 9.03
N THR A 345 -10.64 15.89 7.86
CA THR A 345 -12.05 15.53 7.66
C THR A 345 -12.17 14.27 6.81
N VAL A 346 -13.26 13.53 7.02
CA VAL A 346 -13.56 12.31 6.27
C VAL A 346 -15.01 12.40 5.78
N ALA A 347 -15.27 12.00 4.55
CA ALA A 347 -16.61 11.92 3.99
C ALA A 347 -17.51 11.02 4.86
N LYS A 348 -18.77 11.45 5.08
CA LYS A 348 -19.71 10.79 6.01
C LYS A 348 -19.98 9.32 5.66
N ASN A 349 -20.03 9.01 4.37
CA ASN A 349 -20.26 7.70 3.79
C ASN A 349 -18.99 6.85 3.63
N ASN A 350 -17.81 7.31 4.08
CA ASN A 350 -16.63 6.44 4.14
C ASN A 350 -16.89 5.27 5.10
N GLU A 351 -16.67 4.03 4.66
CA GLU A 351 -17.01 2.81 5.43
C GLU A 351 -15.90 2.37 6.42
N TYR A 352 -14.71 2.95 6.29
CA TYR A 352 -13.48 2.50 6.94
C TYR A 352 -12.92 3.52 7.93
N TYR A 353 -13.12 4.80 7.66
CA TYR A 353 -12.59 5.91 8.45
C TYR A 353 -13.69 6.89 8.82
N GLU A 354 -13.45 7.64 9.88
CA GLU A 354 -14.24 8.81 10.24
C GLU A 354 -13.38 9.83 10.96
N THR A 355 -13.93 11.04 11.11
CA THR A 355 -13.30 12.11 11.87
C THR A 355 -14.12 12.45 13.11
N LEU A 356 -13.45 12.78 14.20
CA LEU A 356 -14.06 13.39 15.37
C LEU A 356 -13.24 14.62 15.75
N ASN A 357 -13.85 15.81 15.69
CA ASN A 357 -13.21 17.09 16.03
C ASN A 357 -11.87 17.34 15.30
N GLY A 358 -11.78 16.89 14.05
CA GLY A 358 -10.60 17.04 13.21
C GLY A 358 -9.50 15.99 13.42
N VAL A 359 -9.76 14.98 14.25
CA VAL A 359 -8.87 13.84 14.54
C VAL A 359 -9.35 12.63 13.74
N LEU A 360 -8.42 11.95 13.06
CA LEU A 360 -8.72 10.80 12.19
C LEU A 360 -8.77 9.50 12.99
N TYR A 361 -9.84 8.73 12.77
CA TYR A 361 -10.05 7.40 13.36
C TYR A 361 -10.45 6.39 12.28
N THR A 362 -10.32 5.11 12.61
CA THR A 362 -11.12 4.07 11.92
C THR A 362 -12.59 4.19 12.29
N LYS A 363 -13.46 3.64 11.44
CA LYS A 363 -14.91 3.59 11.66
C LYS A 363 -15.25 2.97 13.02
N GLY A 364 -16.27 3.51 13.68
CA GLY A 364 -16.64 3.24 15.06
C GLY A 364 -15.72 3.90 16.10
N LEU A 365 -14.85 4.84 15.72
CA LEU A 365 -13.83 5.47 16.58
C LEU A 365 -12.89 4.46 17.28
N THR A 366 -12.69 3.29 16.67
CA THR A 366 -12.05 2.13 17.31
C THR A 366 -10.54 2.27 17.43
N LYS A 367 -9.88 2.80 16.41
CA LYS A 367 -8.44 3.06 16.40
C LYS A 367 -8.20 4.55 16.13
N LEU A 368 -7.41 5.21 16.97
CA LEU A 368 -6.94 6.58 16.69
C LEU A 368 -5.80 6.48 15.70
N ILE A 369 -6.02 7.05 14.52
CA ILE A 369 -5.08 6.99 13.40
C ILE A 369 -4.16 8.20 13.41
N CYS A 370 -4.72 9.41 13.41
CA CYS A 370 -3.93 10.63 13.43
C CYS A 370 -4.56 11.72 14.29
N TYR A 371 -3.80 12.17 15.28
CA TYR A 371 -4.03 13.46 15.92
C TYR A 371 -3.18 14.53 15.20
N PRO A 372 -3.79 15.56 14.59
CA PRO A 372 -3.02 16.53 13.82
C PRO A 372 -1.98 17.26 14.67
N SER A 373 -0.74 17.32 14.18
CA SER A 373 0.44 17.80 14.90
C SER A 373 0.40 19.27 15.32
N ASN A 374 -0.39 20.09 14.62
CA ASN A 374 -0.53 21.53 14.82
C ASN A 374 -1.96 21.95 15.20
N LYS A 375 -2.83 20.98 15.51
CA LYS A 375 -4.11 21.24 16.18
C LYS A 375 -3.83 21.88 17.54
N ASN A 376 -4.47 23.01 17.83
CA ASN A 376 -4.12 23.86 18.97
C ASN A 376 -4.97 23.62 20.23
N ASP A 377 -5.73 22.54 20.28
CA ASP A 377 -6.51 22.17 21.45
C ASP A 377 -5.57 21.83 22.63
N GLU A 378 -5.83 22.44 23.78
CA GLU A 378 -5.05 22.17 25.00
C GLU A 378 -5.47 20.87 25.70
N LYS A 379 -6.67 20.37 25.38
CA LYS A 379 -7.26 19.19 26.00
C LYS A 379 -7.63 18.16 24.95
N PHE A 380 -7.35 16.90 25.26
CA PHE A 380 -7.78 15.77 24.46
C PHE A 380 -8.44 14.71 25.35
N GLU A 381 -9.62 14.25 24.94
CA GLU A 381 -10.30 13.10 25.55
C GLU A 381 -10.34 11.95 24.55
N LEU A 382 -9.76 10.81 24.92
CA LEU A 382 -9.82 9.58 24.12
C LEU A 382 -11.26 9.01 24.14
N PRO A 383 -11.91 8.79 22.98
CA PRO A 383 -13.28 8.29 22.92
C PRO A 383 -13.49 6.93 23.59
N ALA A 384 -14.74 6.65 23.98
CA ALA A 384 -15.11 5.41 24.67
C ALA A 384 -14.86 4.13 23.84
N ALA A 385 -15.01 4.21 22.52
CA ALA A 385 -14.85 3.06 21.63
C ALA A 385 -13.39 2.76 21.27
N THR A 386 -12.47 3.70 21.55
CA THR A 386 -11.08 3.58 21.11
C THR A 386 -10.35 2.51 21.93
N ASN A 387 -9.86 1.50 21.23
CA ASN A 387 -9.16 0.35 21.80
C ASN A 387 -7.69 0.25 21.34
N TRP A 388 -7.25 1.17 20.49
CA TRP A 388 -5.88 1.22 19.99
C TRP A 388 -5.48 2.64 19.56
N PHE A 389 -4.21 2.98 19.79
CA PHE A 389 -3.51 4.13 19.23
C PHE A 389 -2.00 3.83 19.25
N ASP A 390 -1.21 4.57 18.45
CA ASP A 390 0.26 4.46 18.49
C ASP A 390 0.82 5.25 19.69
N GLU A 391 1.32 4.54 20.69
CA GLU A 391 1.88 5.11 21.93
C GLU A 391 3.10 6.02 21.73
N LYS A 392 3.84 5.87 20.62
CA LYS A 392 5.06 6.65 20.35
C LYS A 392 4.75 7.92 19.61
N GLU A 393 3.82 7.83 18.66
CA GLU A 393 3.68 8.85 17.63
C GLU A 393 2.38 9.67 17.73
N THR A 394 1.34 9.15 18.39
CA THR A 394 -0.01 9.76 18.37
C THR A 394 -0.07 11.11 19.05
N PHE A 395 0.62 11.29 20.17
CA PHE A 395 0.54 12.50 20.99
C PHE A 395 1.81 13.34 20.92
N THR A 396 2.38 13.46 19.72
CA THR A 396 3.56 14.31 19.46
C THR A 396 3.22 15.80 19.42
N ASN A 397 1.94 16.14 19.19
CA ASN A 397 1.40 17.51 19.18
C ASN A 397 1.79 18.30 20.43
N LYS A 398 2.37 19.50 20.25
CA LYS A 398 2.93 20.35 21.32
C LYS A 398 1.91 21.14 22.17
N PHE A 399 0.67 21.23 21.71
CA PHE A 399 -0.37 22.07 22.32
C PHE A 399 -1.17 21.32 23.38
N ILE A 400 -1.28 20.00 23.27
CA ILE A 400 -1.97 19.19 24.28
C ILE A 400 -1.24 19.31 25.64
N LYS A 401 -1.97 19.78 26.64
CA LYS A 401 -1.56 19.91 28.05
C LYS A 401 -2.32 18.95 28.96
N GLU A 402 -3.52 18.55 28.57
CA GLU A 402 -4.36 17.64 29.33
C GLU A 402 -4.83 16.48 28.46
N ILE A 403 -4.58 15.25 28.92
CA ILE A 403 -5.10 14.03 28.29
C ILE A 403 -5.96 13.29 29.29
N SER A 404 -7.17 12.99 28.86
CA SER A 404 -8.13 12.16 29.57
C SER A 404 -8.64 11.04 28.68
N VAL A 405 -9.23 10.03 29.30
CA VAL A 405 -9.91 8.92 28.63
C VAL A 405 -11.35 8.92 29.09
N SER A 406 -12.27 8.76 28.14
CA SER A 406 -13.69 8.65 28.44
C SER A 406 -13.96 7.59 29.50
N ARG A 407 -14.80 7.91 30.49
CA ARG A 407 -15.16 6.98 31.58
C ARG A 407 -15.84 5.70 31.10
N LYS A 408 -16.36 5.68 29.88
CA LYS A 408 -17.00 4.51 29.25
C LYS A 408 -16.01 3.64 28.47
N ASN A 409 -14.74 4.04 28.36
CA ASN A 409 -13.72 3.27 27.68
C ASN A 409 -13.43 1.96 28.45
N LYS A 410 -13.39 0.84 27.73
CA LYS A 410 -13.22 -0.50 28.31
C LYS A 410 -11.78 -1.03 28.25
N VAL A 411 -10.88 -0.32 27.57
CA VAL A 411 -9.48 -0.71 27.37
C VAL A 411 -8.54 0.17 28.18
N TYR A 412 -8.84 1.46 28.25
CA TYR A 412 -7.97 2.46 28.86
C TYR A 412 -8.68 3.26 29.95
N TYR A 413 -7.90 3.79 30.87
CA TYR A 413 -8.30 4.87 31.76
C TYR A 413 -7.17 5.90 31.89
N SER A 414 -7.46 7.09 32.39
CA SER A 414 -6.47 8.14 32.58
C SER A 414 -6.37 8.61 34.03
N LYS A 415 -5.16 8.90 34.49
CA LYS A 415 -4.88 9.60 35.76
C LYS A 415 -3.66 10.48 35.58
N ASN A 416 -3.72 11.75 36.01
CA ASN A 416 -2.60 12.69 35.97
C ASN A 416 -1.90 12.72 34.59
N ASN A 417 -2.66 12.95 33.51
CA ASN A 417 -2.16 12.99 32.12
C ASN A 417 -1.42 11.72 31.66
N THR A 418 -1.68 10.60 32.32
CA THR A 418 -1.16 9.28 31.95
C THR A 418 -2.33 8.37 31.59
N ILE A 419 -2.26 7.75 30.42
CA ILE A 419 -3.18 6.71 29.96
C ILE A 419 -2.62 5.35 30.40
N PHE A 420 -3.46 4.54 31.02
CA PHE A 420 -3.15 3.19 31.49
C PHE A 420 -4.05 2.16 30.81
N PHE A 421 -3.53 0.95 30.60
CA PHE A 421 -4.36 -0.20 30.27
C PHE A 421 -5.18 -0.63 31.49
N ILE A 422 -6.48 -0.85 31.32
CA ILE A 422 -7.36 -1.35 32.39
C ILE A 422 -6.96 -2.78 32.81
N LYS A 423 -6.50 -3.59 31.86
CA LYS A 423 -6.22 -5.02 32.07
C LYS A 423 -5.16 -5.30 33.13
N ASP A 424 -4.08 -4.52 33.14
CA ASP A 424 -2.89 -4.78 33.97
C ASP A 424 -2.30 -3.53 34.64
N ASN A 425 -2.95 -2.37 34.48
CA ASN A 425 -2.48 -1.07 34.98
C ASN A 425 -1.10 -0.64 34.44
N SER A 426 -0.62 -1.24 33.35
CA SER A 426 0.58 -0.76 32.67
C SER A 426 0.32 0.59 32.00
N ILE A 427 1.38 1.39 31.88
CA ILE A 427 1.30 2.70 31.21
C ILE A 427 1.21 2.46 29.71
N ALA A 428 0.12 2.91 29.09
CA ALA A 428 -0.01 2.95 27.64
C ALA A 428 0.63 4.23 27.06
N PHE A 429 0.46 5.36 27.75
CA PHE A 429 1.05 6.63 27.32
C PHE A 429 1.17 7.60 28.49
N LYS A 430 2.22 8.41 28.50
CA LYS A 430 2.38 9.50 29.47
C LYS A 430 2.72 10.79 28.74
N LEU A 431 1.90 11.82 28.95
CA LEU A 431 2.21 13.16 28.50
C LEU A 431 3.29 13.75 29.41
N ASN A 432 4.51 13.90 28.88
CA ASN A 432 5.67 14.40 29.63
C ASN A 432 5.92 15.90 29.34
N ARG A 433 4.92 16.76 29.57
CA ARG A 433 5.03 18.20 29.33
C ARG A 433 4.39 19.03 30.42
#